data_AF-A0A956Z0C7-F1
#
_entry.id   AF-A0A956Z0C7-F1
#
_cell.length_a   1.000
_cell.length_b   1.000
_cell.length_c   1.000
_cell.angle_alpha   90.00
_cell.angle_beta   90.00
_cell.angle_gamma   90.00
#
_symmetry.space_group_name_H-M   'P 1'
#
loop_
_entity.id
_entity.type
_entity.pdbx_description
1 polymer ?
#
loop_
_entity_poly.entity_id
_entity_poly.type
_entity_poly.pdbx_seq_one_letter_code
_entity_poly.pdbx_strand_id
1 'polypeptide(L)'
;MSNNLLNIKTPAQDQANALKGDFGLDAHGLTNLNTIYWNLPTEALYEEITFRREGQISKMGPMVVNTGKHTSRAAADKFIVREPTSEDHVWWGEYNRPIAADKFAEIFSRMQGFLQGKDVFVQDCFAGAQPEYRLPVRIISEYAWHSLFARNMFIQPQNRDLESFQPSFTVLQASSVYADPATDGTSSGTFIVVNLAKRMIIIGGPSYAGEIKKSV
;
A
#
# COMPACT_ATOMS: atom_id res chain seq x y z
N MET A 1 -10.05 4.68 19.02
CA MET A 1 -11.36 4.03 19.23
C MET A 1 -11.74 3.38 17.91
N SER A 2 -11.91 2.07 17.89
CA SER A 2 -12.32 1.32 16.69
C SER A 2 -13.61 1.93 16.11
N ASN A 3 -13.67 2.20 14.80
CA ASN A 3 -14.88 2.65 14.11
C ASN A 3 -15.99 1.58 14.06
N ASN A 4 -15.87 0.52 14.86
CA ASN A 4 -16.80 -0.58 14.98
C ASN A 4 -17.60 -0.45 16.27
N LEU A 5 -18.55 0.49 16.30
CA LEU A 5 -19.46 0.74 17.43
C LEU A 5 -20.24 -0.51 17.89
N LEU A 6 -20.32 -1.53 17.01
CA LEU A 6 -21.05 -2.77 17.23
C LEU A 6 -20.14 -3.97 17.55
N ASN A 7 -18.81 -3.77 17.63
CA ASN A 7 -17.82 -4.85 17.79
C ASN A 7 -18.05 -6.04 16.84
N ILE A 8 -18.49 -5.77 15.60
CA ILE A 8 -18.72 -6.81 14.60
C ILE A 8 -17.37 -7.37 14.17
N LYS A 9 -17.12 -8.61 14.54
CA LYS A 9 -15.92 -9.33 14.13
C LYS A 9 -15.91 -9.51 12.62
N THR A 10 -14.79 -9.20 11.96
CA THR A 10 -14.64 -9.46 10.52
C THR A 10 -14.30 -10.94 10.28
N PRO A 11 -14.61 -11.51 9.10
CA PRO A 11 -14.40 -12.93 8.82
C PRO A 11 -12.97 -13.42 9.05
N ALA A 12 -11.96 -12.62 8.69
CA ALA A 12 -10.55 -12.98 8.80
C ALA A 12 -9.89 -12.48 10.09
N GLN A 13 -10.63 -11.90 11.04
CA GLN A 13 -10.03 -11.28 12.23
C GLN A 13 -9.21 -12.27 13.08
N ASP A 14 -9.63 -13.55 13.13
CA ASP A 14 -8.87 -14.60 13.85
C ASP A 14 -7.54 -14.94 13.19
N GLN A 15 -7.43 -14.69 11.89
CA GLN A 15 -6.23 -14.99 11.10
C GLN A 15 -5.31 -13.77 10.98
N ALA A 16 -5.72 -12.61 11.48
CA ALA A 16 -5.05 -11.33 11.25
C ALA A 16 -3.56 -11.33 11.65
N ASN A 17 -3.17 -12.07 12.68
CA ASN A 17 -1.78 -12.15 13.14
C ASN A 17 -1.09 -13.50 12.86
N ALA A 18 -1.75 -14.42 12.15
CA ALA A 18 -1.25 -15.80 11.97
C ALA A 18 0.11 -15.87 11.25
N LEU A 19 0.38 -14.89 10.38
CA LEU A 19 1.59 -14.80 9.56
C LEU A 19 2.29 -13.43 9.74
N LYS A 20 2.23 -12.89 10.97
CA LYS A 20 2.90 -11.65 11.34
C LYS A 20 4.41 -11.88 11.48
N GLY A 21 5.22 -11.01 10.87
CA GLY A 21 6.67 -10.97 11.09
C GLY A 21 7.08 -10.08 12.26
N ASP A 22 8.35 -10.18 12.67
CA ASP A 22 8.92 -9.43 13.79
C ASP A 22 8.97 -7.92 13.53
N PHE A 23 9.20 -7.54 12.27
CA PHE A 23 9.25 -6.14 11.88
C PHE A 23 7.83 -5.56 11.77
N GLY A 24 7.41 -4.78 12.77
CA GLY A 24 6.08 -4.19 12.86
C GLY A 24 5.81 -3.01 11.92
N LEU A 25 4.62 -2.40 12.04
CA LEU A 25 4.24 -1.21 11.27
C LEU A 25 4.61 0.11 11.96
N ASP A 26 4.94 0.06 13.25
CA ASP A 26 5.51 1.17 14.01
C ASP A 26 6.84 1.65 13.43
N ALA A 27 7.65 0.72 12.90
CA ALA A 27 8.87 1.04 12.16
C ALA A 27 8.61 1.83 10.87
N HIS A 28 7.37 1.78 10.35
CA HIS A 28 6.90 2.60 9.22
C HIS A 28 6.15 3.85 9.68
N GLY A 29 6.22 4.20 10.97
CA GLY A 29 5.50 5.33 11.55
C GLY A 29 3.98 5.14 11.65
N LEU A 30 3.45 3.94 11.41
CA LEU A 30 2.02 3.67 11.56
C LEU A 30 1.74 3.17 12.98
N THR A 31 0.96 3.93 13.74
CA THR A 31 0.63 3.63 15.14
C THR A 31 -0.87 3.71 15.36
N ASN A 32 -1.37 3.09 16.44
CA ASN A 32 -2.78 3.14 16.83
C ASN A 32 -3.74 2.77 15.68
N LEU A 33 -3.36 1.75 14.90
CA LEU A 33 -4.22 1.05 13.96
C LEU A 33 -5.24 0.19 14.73
N ASN A 34 -6.36 -0.18 14.11
CA ASN A 34 -7.34 -1.09 14.73
C ASN A 34 -6.89 -2.55 14.60
N THR A 35 -7.14 -3.19 13.46
CA THR A 35 -6.65 -4.54 13.15
C THR A 35 -5.65 -4.48 12.02
N ILE A 36 -4.51 -5.15 12.19
CA ILE A 36 -3.51 -5.33 11.13
C ILE A 36 -3.64 -6.76 10.62
N TYR A 37 -4.07 -6.91 9.37
CA TYR A 37 -4.23 -8.20 8.72
C TYR A 37 -2.95 -8.57 7.97
N TRP A 38 -2.12 -9.41 8.59
CA TRP A 38 -0.82 -9.84 8.07
C TRP A 38 -0.95 -11.02 7.12
N ASN A 39 -0.49 -10.83 5.89
CA ASN A 39 -0.23 -11.88 4.91
C ASN A 39 -1.40 -12.85 4.72
N LEU A 40 -2.64 -12.32 4.77
CA LEU A 40 -3.84 -13.12 4.63
C LEU A 40 -3.80 -13.96 3.35
N PRO A 41 -4.26 -15.23 3.41
CA PRO A 41 -4.37 -16.06 2.23
C PRO A 41 -5.52 -15.60 1.32
N THR A 42 -5.57 -16.13 0.11
CA THR A 42 -6.51 -15.71 -0.93
C THR A 42 -7.97 -15.83 -0.48
N GLU A 43 -8.32 -16.94 0.17
CA GLU A 43 -9.65 -17.22 0.68
C GLU A 43 -10.10 -16.20 1.74
N ALA A 44 -9.23 -15.87 2.70
CA ALA A 44 -9.53 -14.88 3.73
C ALA A 44 -9.67 -13.46 3.14
N LEU A 45 -8.85 -13.13 2.13
CA LEU A 45 -8.99 -11.87 1.41
C LEU A 45 -10.32 -11.81 0.65
N TYR A 46 -10.77 -12.90 0.03
CA TYR A 46 -12.08 -12.96 -0.63
C TYR A 46 -13.24 -12.68 0.34
N GLU A 47 -13.18 -13.25 1.55
CA GLU A 47 -14.16 -13.01 2.60
C GLU A 47 -14.17 -11.56 3.06
N GLU A 48 -13.00 -10.97 3.33
CA GLU A 48 -12.86 -9.56 3.73
C GLU A 48 -13.37 -8.61 2.65
N ILE A 49 -13.01 -8.83 1.38
CA ILE A 49 -13.47 -8.01 0.25
C ILE A 49 -15.00 -8.03 0.14
N THR A 50 -15.59 -9.22 0.29
CA THR A 50 -17.05 -9.40 0.21
C THR A 50 -17.75 -8.75 1.42
N PHE A 51 -17.24 -8.98 2.62
CA PHE A 51 -17.78 -8.43 3.87
C PHE A 51 -17.74 -6.90 3.89
N ARG A 52 -16.62 -6.31 3.42
CA ARG A 52 -16.40 -4.86 3.35
C ARG A 52 -17.06 -4.20 2.14
N ARG A 53 -17.69 -4.99 1.26
CA ARG A 53 -18.32 -4.54 0.01
C ARG A 53 -17.35 -3.81 -0.92
N GLU A 54 -16.10 -4.23 -0.91
CA GLU A 54 -15.05 -3.71 -1.78
C GLU A 54 -15.11 -4.30 -3.20
N GLY A 55 -15.76 -5.46 -3.35
CA GLY A 55 -15.91 -6.18 -4.61
C GLY A 55 -17.03 -7.21 -4.56
N GLN A 56 -17.24 -7.89 -5.68
CA GLN A 56 -18.23 -8.94 -5.84
C GLN A 56 -17.66 -10.14 -6.58
N ILE A 57 -18.03 -11.34 -6.15
CA ILE A 57 -17.64 -12.57 -6.83
C ILE A 57 -18.54 -12.76 -8.06
N SER A 58 -17.91 -12.86 -9.23
CA SER A 58 -18.59 -13.14 -10.50
C SER A 58 -18.78 -14.63 -10.76
N LYS A 59 -19.54 -14.96 -11.82
CA LYS A 59 -19.66 -16.34 -12.30
C LYS A 59 -18.27 -16.93 -12.53
N MET A 60 -18.05 -18.15 -12.05
CA MET A 60 -16.77 -18.90 -12.05
C MET A 60 -15.75 -18.50 -10.97
N GLY A 61 -16.08 -17.56 -10.07
CA GLY A 61 -15.24 -17.26 -8.90
C GLY A 61 -14.25 -16.08 -8.97
N PRO A 62 -14.01 -15.37 -10.09
CA PRO A 62 -13.18 -14.16 -10.03
C PRO A 62 -13.81 -13.07 -9.18
N MET A 63 -12.99 -12.40 -8.37
CA MET A 63 -13.35 -11.17 -7.67
C MET A 63 -13.36 -9.99 -8.63
N VAL A 64 -14.49 -9.29 -8.72
CA VAL A 64 -14.67 -8.08 -9.53
C VAL A 64 -14.69 -6.88 -8.62
N VAL A 65 -13.87 -5.88 -8.94
CA VAL A 65 -13.73 -4.63 -8.18
C VAL A 65 -13.91 -3.43 -9.11
N ASN A 66 -14.27 -2.28 -8.54
CA ASN A 66 -14.37 -1.02 -9.26
C ASN A 66 -13.27 -0.06 -8.80
N THR A 67 -12.43 0.41 -9.73
CA THR A 67 -11.31 1.32 -9.44
C THR A 67 -11.70 2.80 -9.49
N GLY A 68 -12.99 3.10 -9.71
CA GLY A 68 -13.54 4.44 -9.78
C GLY A 68 -13.08 5.20 -11.02
N LYS A 69 -12.78 6.49 -10.84
CA LYS A 69 -12.37 7.41 -11.93
C LYS A 69 -11.13 6.91 -12.69
N HIS A 70 -10.19 6.31 -11.97
CA HIS A 70 -8.91 5.87 -12.52
C HIS A 70 -9.03 4.42 -12.97
N THR A 71 -9.23 4.20 -14.27
CA THR A 71 -9.26 2.87 -14.90
C THR A 71 -7.92 2.47 -15.53
N SER A 72 -6.93 3.37 -15.48
CA SER A 72 -5.58 3.19 -15.96
C SER A 72 -4.61 4.03 -15.12
N ARG A 73 -3.33 4.08 -15.53
CA ARG A 73 -2.30 4.80 -14.78
C ARG A 73 -2.53 6.31 -14.75
N ALA A 74 -2.31 6.91 -13.59
CA ALA A 74 -2.23 8.36 -13.40
C ALA A 74 -0.79 8.84 -13.57
N ALA A 75 -0.19 8.61 -14.74
CA ALA A 75 1.23 8.87 -14.98
C ALA A 75 1.63 10.36 -14.79
N ALA A 76 0.68 11.28 -14.93
CA ALA A 76 0.88 12.71 -14.66
C ALA A 76 1.04 13.01 -13.16
N ASP A 77 0.53 12.15 -12.29
CA ASP A 77 0.52 12.32 -10.83
C ASP A 77 1.59 11.46 -10.12
N LYS A 78 2.58 10.97 -10.88
CA LYS A 78 3.80 10.33 -10.34
C LYS A 78 4.86 11.39 -10.04
N PHE A 79 5.40 11.33 -8.83
CA PHE A 79 6.47 12.18 -8.32
C PHE A 79 7.61 11.36 -7.70
N ILE A 80 8.81 11.91 -7.70
CA ILE A 80 9.97 11.40 -6.97
C ILE A 80 10.43 12.49 -6.02
N VAL A 81 10.63 12.14 -4.74
CA VAL A 81 11.16 13.08 -3.75
C VAL A 81 12.56 13.48 -4.18
N ARG A 82 12.77 14.79 -4.34
CA ARG A 82 14.10 15.34 -4.61
C ARG A 82 14.86 15.44 -3.29
N GLU A 83 15.81 14.54 -3.10
CA GLU A 83 16.65 14.48 -1.91
C GLU A 83 18.12 14.17 -2.29
N PRO A 84 19.10 14.54 -1.45
CA PRO A 84 20.50 14.57 -1.86
C PRO A 84 21.10 13.22 -2.26
N THR A 85 20.62 12.09 -1.72
CA THR A 85 21.23 10.76 -1.94
C THR A 85 20.88 10.15 -3.31
N SER A 86 19.82 10.63 -3.97
CA SER A 86 19.42 10.18 -5.31
C SER A 86 19.36 11.31 -6.34
N GLU A 87 19.59 12.57 -5.96
CA GLU A 87 19.44 13.73 -6.83
C GLU A 87 20.18 13.61 -8.16
N ASP A 88 21.46 13.22 -8.11
CA ASP A 88 22.31 13.07 -9.31
C ASP A 88 22.05 11.76 -10.09
N HIS A 89 21.26 10.85 -9.52
CA HIS A 89 20.98 9.53 -10.09
C HIS A 89 19.61 9.46 -10.79
N VAL A 90 18.73 10.43 -10.55
CA VAL A 90 17.39 10.46 -11.14
C VAL A 90 17.39 11.26 -12.44
N TRP A 91 16.85 10.66 -13.50
CA TRP A 91 16.61 11.36 -14.76
C TRP A 91 15.37 12.27 -14.65
N TRP A 92 15.57 13.48 -14.13
CA TRP A 92 14.50 14.47 -13.91
C TRP A 92 13.86 14.94 -15.21
N GLY A 93 12.53 15.12 -15.19
CA GLY A 93 11.79 15.62 -16.35
C GLY A 93 10.29 15.33 -16.25
N GLU A 94 9.63 15.27 -17.39
CA GLU A 94 8.18 15.05 -17.47
C GLU A 94 7.74 13.75 -16.77
N TYR A 95 8.54 12.67 -16.83
CA TYR A 95 8.16 11.37 -16.25
C TYR A 95 8.59 11.18 -14.78
N ASN A 96 9.61 11.93 -14.35
CA ASN A 96 10.17 11.89 -13.00
C ASN A 96 10.11 13.32 -12.45
N ARG A 97 8.90 13.72 -12.05
CA ARG A 97 8.63 15.06 -11.54
C ARG A 97 9.15 15.17 -10.10
N PRO A 98 9.93 16.20 -9.77
CA PRO A 98 10.40 16.39 -8.41
C PRO A 98 9.23 16.80 -7.51
N ILE A 99 9.24 16.30 -6.27
CA ILE A 99 8.46 16.85 -5.16
C ILE A 99 9.40 17.08 -3.98
N ALA A 100 9.15 18.13 -3.20
CA ALA A 100 10.01 18.45 -2.07
C ALA A 100 9.79 17.45 -0.91
N ALA A 101 10.85 17.22 -0.13
CA ALA A 101 10.84 16.22 0.94
C ALA A 101 9.88 16.56 2.10
N ASP A 102 9.70 17.85 2.38
CA ASP A 102 8.71 18.38 3.32
C ASP A 102 7.28 18.08 2.85
N LYS A 103 6.98 18.24 1.56
CA LYS A 103 5.67 17.91 0.97
C LYS A 103 5.35 16.42 1.04
N PHE A 104 6.34 15.56 0.78
CA PHE A 104 6.19 14.13 1.06
C PHE A 104 5.85 13.87 2.53
N ALA A 105 6.55 14.52 3.46
CA ALA A 105 6.32 14.34 4.90
C ALA A 105 4.93 14.83 5.34
N GLU A 106 4.45 15.95 4.79
CA GLU A 106 3.09 16.47 5.04
C GLU A 106 2.01 15.50 4.54
N ILE A 107 2.12 15.01 3.30
CA ILE A 107 1.19 14.02 2.73
C ILE A 107 1.21 12.74 3.55
N PHE A 108 2.41 12.23 3.86
CA PHE A 108 2.58 11.03 4.66
C PHE A 108 1.97 11.18 6.06
N SER A 109 2.16 12.32 6.73
CA SER A 109 1.55 12.61 8.02
C SER A 109 0.02 12.59 7.96
N ARG A 110 -0.58 13.08 6.88
CA ARG A 110 -2.04 12.99 6.68
C ARG A 110 -2.50 11.56 6.45
N MET A 111 -1.74 10.74 5.72
CA MET A 111 -2.03 9.31 5.58
C MET A 111 -1.94 8.57 6.92
N GLN A 112 -0.91 8.86 7.74
CA GLN A 112 -0.78 8.31 9.09
C GLN A 112 -1.97 8.69 9.98
N GLY A 113 -2.40 9.96 9.91
CA GLY A 113 -3.58 10.46 10.60
C GLY A 113 -4.88 9.80 10.13
N PHE A 114 -5.04 9.60 8.83
CA PHE A 114 -6.20 8.93 8.23
C PHE A 114 -6.33 7.47 8.69
N LEU A 115 -5.22 6.76 8.84
CA LEU A 115 -5.20 5.35 9.23
C LEU A 115 -5.37 5.11 10.74
N GLN A 116 -5.37 6.16 11.56
CA GLN A 116 -5.64 6.04 12.99
C GLN A 116 -6.99 5.35 13.24
N GLY A 117 -6.97 4.28 14.04
CA GLY A 117 -8.16 3.49 14.37
C GLY A 117 -8.77 2.73 13.19
N LYS A 118 -8.10 2.66 12.04
CA LYS A 118 -8.54 1.87 10.88
C LYS A 118 -7.85 0.52 10.82
N ASP A 119 -8.52 -0.39 10.14
CA ASP A 119 -7.91 -1.64 9.70
C ASP A 119 -6.97 -1.40 8.53
N VAL A 120 -5.91 -2.21 8.44
CA VAL A 120 -5.02 -2.23 7.29
C VAL A 120 -4.65 -3.66 6.93
N PHE A 121 -4.31 -3.87 5.66
CA PHE A 121 -3.88 -5.16 5.14
C PHE A 121 -2.41 -5.09 4.75
N VAL A 122 -1.65 -6.12 5.11
CA VAL A 122 -0.22 -6.21 4.83
C VAL A 122 0.05 -7.43 3.95
N GLN A 123 0.83 -7.26 2.89
CA GLN A 123 1.47 -8.35 2.15
C GLN A 123 2.96 -8.10 2.09
N ASP A 124 3.71 -9.00 2.69
CA ASP A 124 5.14 -9.14 2.53
C ASP A 124 5.41 -10.03 1.33
N CYS A 125 6.14 -9.51 0.35
CA CYS A 125 6.37 -10.16 -0.93
C CYS A 125 7.76 -9.87 -1.49
N PHE A 126 8.15 -10.58 -2.54
CA PHE A 126 9.38 -10.34 -3.27
C PHE A 126 9.11 -9.83 -4.69
N ALA A 127 9.89 -8.85 -5.12
CA ALA A 127 10.02 -8.47 -6.52
C ALA A 127 11.34 -9.01 -7.09
N GLY A 128 11.27 -9.75 -8.20
CA GLY A 128 12.43 -10.47 -8.77
C GLY A 128 12.53 -11.92 -8.25
N ALA A 129 12.68 -12.87 -9.17
CA ALA A 129 12.61 -14.30 -8.86
C ALA A 129 13.93 -14.92 -8.38
N GLN A 130 15.07 -14.30 -8.70
CA GLN A 130 16.37 -14.78 -8.29
C GLN A 130 16.66 -14.34 -6.84
N PRO A 131 16.90 -15.28 -5.89
CA PRO A 131 17.08 -14.95 -4.47
C PRO A 131 18.16 -13.91 -4.19
N GLU A 132 19.19 -13.82 -5.02
CA GLU A 132 20.34 -12.93 -4.89
C GLU A 132 20.01 -11.48 -5.26
N TYR A 133 18.96 -11.27 -6.06
CA TYR A 133 18.55 -9.96 -6.59
C TYR A 133 17.13 -9.57 -6.19
N ARG A 134 16.40 -10.46 -5.49
CA ARG A 134 15.02 -10.18 -5.10
C ARG A 134 14.97 -9.04 -4.10
N LEU A 135 14.01 -8.16 -4.30
CA LEU A 135 13.72 -7.06 -3.40
C LEU A 135 12.58 -7.48 -2.45
N PRO A 136 12.81 -7.54 -1.12
CA PRO A 136 11.74 -7.67 -0.14
C PRO A 136 10.91 -6.37 -0.13
N VAL A 137 9.63 -6.49 -0.43
CA VAL A 137 8.68 -5.36 -0.49
C VAL A 137 7.53 -5.64 0.45
N ARG A 138 7.19 -4.65 1.28
CA ARG A 138 5.97 -4.67 2.10
C ARG A 138 4.92 -3.77 1.47
N ILE A 139 3.76 -4.33 1.15
CA ILE A 139 2.59 -3.59 0.68
C ILE A 139 1.63 -3.44 1.86
N ILE A 140 1.27 -2.20 2.19
CA ILE A 140 0.29 -1.85 3.22
C ILE A 140 -0.86 -1.15 2.50
N SER A 141 -2.08 -1.69 2.60
CA SER A 141 -3.25 -1.14 1.94
C SER A 141 -4.42 -0.89 2.87
N GLU A 142 -5.19 0.15 2.56
CA GLU A 142 -6.49 0.43 3.19
C GLU A 142 -7.53 -0.67 2.87
N TYR A 143 -7.52 -1.17 1.63
CA TYR A 143 -8.50 -2.14 1.16
C TYR A 143 -7.92 -3.57 1.08
N ALA A 144 -8.77 -4.56 1.36
CA ALA A 144 -8.44 -5.98 1.25
C ALA A 144 -8.14 -6.39 -0.20
N TRP A 145 -8.86 -5.82 -1.17
CA TRP A 145 -8.66 -6.21 -2.57
C TRP A 145 -7.32 -5.73 -3.15
N HIS A 146 -6.77 -4.62 -2.66
CA HIS A 146 -5.40 -4.19 -3.00
C HIS A 146 -4.35 -5.16 -2.45
N SER A 147 -4.59 -5.72 -1.27
CA SER A 147 -3.77 -6.79 -0.69
C SER A 147 -3.85 -8.08 -1.54
N LEU A 148 -5.05 -8.47 -1.99
CA LEU A 148 -5.21 -9.57 -2.94
C LEU A 148 -4.46 -9.34 -4.26
N PHE A 149 -4.50 -8.11 -4.78
CA PHE A 149 -3.73 -7.75 -5.97
C PHE A 149 -2.22 -7.91 -5.74
N ALA A 150 -1.68 -7.41 -4.62
CA ALA A 150 -0.26 -7.56 -4.30
C ALA A 150 0.14 -9.04 -4.21
N ARG A 151 -0.67 -9.86 -3.53
CA ARG A 151 -0.48 -11.31 -3.40
C ARG A 151 -0.43 -12.04 -4.76
N ASN A 152 -1.22 -11.58 -5.72
CA ASN A 152 -1.26 -12.14 -7.08
C ASN A 152 -0.09 -11.68 -7.96
N MET A 153 0.36 -10.44 -7.78
CA MET A 153 1.33 -9.82 -8.69
C MET A 153 2.79 -10.06 -8.31
N PHE A 154 3.08 -10.20 -7.02
CA PHE A 154 4.43 -10.37 -6.49
C PHE A 154 4.68 -11.80 -6.01
N ILE A 155 5.93 -12.15 -5.79
CA ILE A 155 6.32 -13.49 -5.38
C ILE A 155 6.05 -13.65 -3.89
N GLN A 156 5.27 -14.67 -3.55
CA GLN A 156 4.92 -14.99 -2.16
C GLN A 156 6.14 -15.59 -1.45
N PRO A 157 6.50 -15.09 -0.25
CA PRO A 157 7.48 -15.74 0.62
C PRO A 157 6.97 -17.11 1.07
N GLN A 158 7.88 -18.00 1.46
CA GLN A 158 7.47 -19.17 2.22
C GLN A 158 7.13 -18.75 3.65
N ASN A 159 6.24 -19.47 4.35
CA ASN A 159 5.81 -19.09 5.70
C ASN A 159 6.99 -18.87 6.66
N ARG A 160 8.06 -19.68 6.56
CA ARG A 160 9.28 -19.52 7.37
C ARG A 160 10.04 -18.22 7.10
N ASP A 161 9.92 -17.67 5.89
CA ASP A 161 10.60 -16.44 5.49
C ASP A 161 9.88 -15.20 6.08
N LEU A 162 8.63 -15.35 6.55
CA LEU A 162 7.80 -14.25 7.04
C LEU A 162 8.16 -13.81 8.45
N GLU A 163 8.60 -14.73 9.32
CA GLU A 163 8.94 -14.43 10.71
C GLU A 163 10.05 -13.36 10.78
N SER A 164 11.12 -13.56 10.02
CA SER A 164 12.26 -12.63 9.92
C SER A 164 12.18 -11.68 8.73
N PHE A 165 10.99 -11.45 8.13
CA PHE A 165 10.87 -10.62 6.93
C PHE A 165 11.17 -9.15 7.25
N GLN A 166 12.22 -8.62 6.62
CA GLN A 166 12.56 -7.20 6.70
C GLN A 166 12.38 -6.55 5.31
N PRO A 167 11.42 -5.62 5.17
CA PRO A 167 11.20 -4.95 3.89
C PRO A 167 12.38 -4.03 3.55
N SER A 168 12.90 -4.17 2.34
CA SER A 168 13.83 -3.20 1.75
C SER A 168 13.09 -2.02 1.13
N PHE A 169 11.83 -2.19 0.75
CA PHE A 169 10.96 -1.12 0.27
C PHE A 169 9.55 -1.29 0.83
N THR A 170 8.85 -0.18 1.09
CA THR A 170 7.47 -0.22 1.58
C THR A 170 6.55 0.60 0.69
N VAL A 171 5.38 0.06 0.37
CA VAL A 171 4.31 0.79 -0.32
C VAL A 171 3.17 0.99 0.66
N LEU A 172 2.80 2.25 0.90
CA LEU A 172 1.59 2.62 1.63
C LEU A 172 0.53 3.10 0.64
N GLN A 173 -0.55 2.33 0.51
CA GLN A 173 -1.66 2.60 -0.39
C GLN A 173 -2.91 2.93 0.44
N ALA A 174 -3.42 4.15 0.28
CA ALA A 174 -4.68 4.59 0.88
C ALA A 174 -5.46 5.44 -0.13
N SER A 175 -6.26 4.77 -0.97
CA SER A 175 -7.04 5.43 -2.04
C SER A 175 -7.91 6.58 -1.52
N SER A 176 -8.41 6.49 -0.30
CA SER A 176 -9.32 7.47 0.30
C SER A 176 -8.63 8.77 0.72
N VAL A 177 -7.29 8.83 0.69
CA VAL A 177 -6.53 10.05 0.98
C VAL A 177 -6.23 10.78 -0.32
N TYR A 178 -6.55 12.07 -0.37
CA TYR A 178 -6.26 12.94 -1.49
C TYR A 178 -5.24 14.00 -1.09
N ALA A 179 -4.38 14.37 -2.03
CA ALA A 179 -3.56 15.58 -1.92
C ALA A 179 -4.42 16.83 -2.13
N ASP A 180 -3.93 17.96 -1.62
CA ASP A 180 -4.39 19.30 -1.96
C ASP A 180 -3.36 19.96 -2.88
N PRO A 181 -3.65 20.10 -4.20
CA PRO A 181 -2.74 20.72 -5.15
C PRO A 181 -2.22 22.10 -4.75
N ALA A 182 -3.03 22.87 -4.01
CA ALA A 182 -2.65 24.21 -3.59
C ALA A 182 -1.52 24.23 -2.56
N THR A 183 -1.37 23.16 -1.78
CA THR A 183 -0.45 23.10 -0.64
C THR A 183 0.61 21.99 -0.75
N ASP A 184 0.31 20.92 -1.49
CA ASP A 184 1.12 19.69 -1.54
C ASP A 184 2.10 19.62 -2.71
N GLY A 185 2.03 20.58 -3.65
CA GLY A 185 2.90 20.56 -4.84
C GLY A 185 2.56 19.44 -5.83
N THR A 186 1.34 18.88 -5.75
CA THR A 186 0.81 17.90 -6.71
C THR A 186 0.00 18.60 -7.81
N SER A 187 -0.15 17.94 -8.96
CA SER A 187 -0.98 18.42 -10.08
C SER A 187 -2.48 18.22 -9.87
N SER A 188 -2.85 17.25 -9.04
CA SER A 188 -4.23 16.91 -8.71
C SER A 188 -4.29 16.32 -7.30
N GLY A 189 -5.49 15.94 -6.84
CA GLY A 189 -5.62 15.23 -5.58
C GLY A 189 -5.11 13.79 -5.61
N THR A 190 -4.75 13.27 -6.79
CA THR A 190 -4.07 11.96 -6.95
C THR A 190 -2.57 12.15 -6.77
N PHE A 191 -1.91 11.21 -6.09
CA PHE A 191 -0.46 11.20 -5.96
C PHE A 191 0.09 9.77 -5.90
N ILE A 192 1.23 9.58 -6.56
CA ILE A 192 2.12 8.43 -6.43
C ILE A 192 3.50 8.99 -6.17
N VAL A 193 3.94 9.02 -4.91
CA VAL A 193 5.22 9.64 -4.55
C VAL A 193 6.23 8.59 -4.11
N VAL A 194 7.37 8.55 -4.78
CA VAL A 194 8.49 7.65 -4.47
C VAL A 194 9.56 8.42 -3.68
N ASN A 195 9.91 7.93 -2.49
CA ASN A 195 11.03 8.44 -1.70
C ASN A 195 12.12 7.36 -1.61
N LEU A 196 13.21 7.55 -2.35
CA LEU A 196 14.30 6.58 -2.46
C LEU A 196 15.14 6.51 -1.16
N ALA A 197 15.42 7.66 -0.53
CA ALA A 197 16.14 7.70 0.75
C ALA A 197 15.38 6.98 1.87
N LYS A 198 14.06 7.18 1.97
CA LYS A 198 13.20 6.48 2.94
C LYS A 198 12.79 5.07 2.50
N ARG A 199 13.11 4.69 1.26
CA ARG A 199 12.67 3.44 0.61
C ARG A 199 11.17 3.20 0.76
N MET A 200 10.39 4.24 0.48
CA MET A 200 8.94 4.25 0.66
C MET A 200 8.22 4.86 -0.53
N ILE A 201 7.14 4.22 -0.96
CA ILE A 201 6.16 4.75 -1.92
C ILE A 201 4.87 5.05 -1.15
N ILE A 202 4.27 6.21 -1.41
CA ILE A 202 2.93 6.55 -0.94
C ILE A 202 1.98 6.74 -2.13
N ILE A 203 0.79 6.17 -2.05
CA ILE A 203 -0.24 6.23 -3.08
C ILE A 203 -1.57 6.66 -2.44
N GLY A 204 -2.18 7.73 -2.95
CA GLY A 204 -3.49 8.19 -2.52
C GLY A 204 -4.26 8.87 -3.65
N GLY A 205 -5.58 8.66 -3.65
CA GLY A 205 -6.50 9.09 -4.71
C GLY A 205 -6.92 7.97 -5.68
N PRO A 206 -5.99 7.29 -6.39
CA PRO A 206 -6.36 6.26 -7.34
C PRO A 206 -6.56 4.92 -6.64
N SER A 207 -7.67 4.26 -6.99
CA SER A 207 -7.87 2.85 -6.66
C SER A 207 -7.27 1.92 -7.70
N TYR A 208 -6.73 2.41 -8.83
CA TYR A 208 -6.11 1.55 -9.84
C TYR A 208 -4.89 0.79 -9.30
N ALA A 209 -5.02 -0.53 -9.11
CA ALA A 209 -3.98 -1.34 -8.48
C ALA A 209 -2.68 -1.46 -9.29
N GLY A 210 -2.73 -1.13 -10.59
CA GLY A 210 -1.52 -1.05 -11.42
C GLY A 210 -0.49 -0.04 -10.89
N GLU A 211 -0.89 0.95 -10.09
CA GLU A 211 0.05 1.86 -9.43
C GLU A 211 0.91 1.14 -8.38
N ILE A 212 0.36 0.17 -7.65
CA ILE A 212 1.14 -0.68 -6.73
C ILE A 212 2.19 -1.46 -7.53
N LYS A 213 1.79 -2.11 -8.63
CA LYS A 213 2.69 -2.89 -9.48
C LYS A 213 3.81 -2.06 -10.10
N LYS A 214 3.50 -0.85 -10.56
CA LYS A 214 4.40 -0.03 -11.39
C LYS A 214 5.27 0.94 -10.59
N SER A 215 4.97 1.12 -9.31
CA SER A 215 5.79 1.91 -8.40
C SER A 215 6.91 1.09 -7.76
N VAL A 216 6.66 -0.21 -7.52
CA VAL A 216 7.69 -1.22 -7.20
C VAL A 216 8.53 -1.53 -8.43
#